data_AF-A0A4R3HZM4-F1
#
_entry.id   AF-A0A4R3HZM4-F1
#
_cell.length_a   1.000
_cell.length_b   1.000
_cell.length_c   1.000
_cell.angle_alpha   90.00
_cell.angle_beta   90.00
_cell.angle_gamma   90.00
#
_symmetry.space_group_name_H-M   'P 1'
#
loop_
_entity.id
_entity.type
_entity.pdbx_description
1 polymer ?
#
loop_
_entity_poly.entity_id
_entity_poly.type
_entity_poly.pdbx_seq_one_letter_code
_entity_poly.pdbx_strand_id
1 'polypeptide(L)'
;MKNFRYPLDRLKQVRELELATAVDELRQVAATVQRVQNDLQSKQTAIQKAQTVLVETESKSGTVRPDLRKMTALYVQTVQAERDKIEAVLHELEQQQKEAHDRLIEKKQSVKMLEKHEDRLKSSFRLAMQGIQQKEDDELWLVRQKNS
;
A
#
# COMPACT_ATOMS: atom_id res chain seq x y z
N MET A 1 4.74 34.15 -23.95
CA MET A 1 5.46 33.46 -22.86
C MET A 1 4.96 32.03 -22.77
N LYS A 2 5.78 31.04 -23.12
CA LYS A 2 5.39 29.62 -23.07
C LYS A 2 5.45 29.11 -21.63
N ASN A 3 4.39 28.45 -21.19
CA ASN A 3 4.11 27.97 -19.85
C ASN A 3 5.27 27.14 -19.23
N PHE A 4 6.02 27.73 -18.30
CA PHE A 4 6.98 27.03 -17.43
C PHE A 4 6.32 26.07 -16.41
N ARG A 5 4.98 25.96 -16.41
CA ARG A 5 4.20 25.06 -15.53
C ARG A 5 4.27 23.57 -15.91
N TYR A 6 4.58 23.25 -17.16
CA TYR A 6 4.43 21.89 -17.70
C TYR A 6 5.24 20.75 -17.05
N PRO A 7 6.48 20.95 -16.56
CA PRO A 7 7.27 19.83 -16.02
C PRO A 7 6.80 19.37 -14.62
N LEU A 8 6.46 20.31 -13.75
CA LEU A 8 6.07 20.02 -12.36
C LEU A 8 4.65 19.48 -12.25
N ASP A 9 3.72 20.00 -13.05
CA ASP A 9 2.34 19.50 -13.09
C ASP A 9 2.30 18.05 -13.59
N ARG A 10 3.13 17.69 -14.59
CA ARG A 10 3.29 16.29 -15.03
C ARG A 10 3.86 15.40 -13.94
N LEU A 11 4.89 15.86 -13.22
CA LEU A 11 5.48 15.09 -12.12
C LEU A 11 4.46 14.85 -11.00
N LYS A 12 3.63 15.84 -10.67
CA LYS A 12 2.52 15.67 -9.70
C LYS A 12 1.49 14.66 -10.17
N GLN A 13 1.00 14.76 -11.40
CA GLN A 13 0.04 13.80 -11.96
C GLN A 13 0.58 12.37 -11.95
N VAL A 14 1.85 12.17 -12.34
CA VAL A 14 2.49 10.85 -12.29
C VAL A 14 2.52 10.32 -10.86
N ARG A 15 2.86 11.18 -9.88
CA ARG A 15 2.95 10.77 -8.48
C ARG A 15 1.59 10.49 -7.85
N GLU A 16 0.54 11.21 -8.24
CA GLU A 16 -0.84 10.96 -7.84
C GLU A 16 -1.36 9.64 -8.42
N LEU A 17 -1.09 9.38 -9.71
CA LEU A 17 -1.41 8.10 -10.36
C LEU A 17 -0.71 6.93 -9.67
N GLU A 18 0.60 7.04 -9.43
CA GLU A 18 1.36 6.03 -8.70
C GLU A 18 0.80 5.75 -7.30
N LEU A 19 0.29 6.78 -6.62
CA LEU A 19 -0.28 6.65 -5.28
C LEU A 19 -1.66 6.01 -5.32
N ALA A 20 -2.49 6.34 -6.31
CA ALA A 20 -3.76 5.68 -6.56
C ALA A 20 -3.57 4.18 -6.84
N THR A 21 -2.60 3.83 -7.71
CA THR A 21 -2.26 2.43 -8.00
C THR A 21 -1.82 1.68 -6.73
N ALA A 22 -0.93 2.28 -5.93
CA ALA A 22 -0.48 1.65 -4.67
C ALA A 22 -1.62 1.44 -3.66
N VAL A 23 -2.59 2.36 -3.61
CA VAL A 23 -3.78 2.23 -2.75
C VAL A 23 -4.67 1.08 -3.22
N ASP A 24 -4.87 0.94 -4.53
CA ASP A 24 -5.66 -0.14 -5.09
C ASP A 24 -5.00 -1.51 -4.90
N GLU A 25 -3.67 -1.60 -5.08
CA GLU A 25 -2.88 -2.80 -4.75
C GLU A 25 -3.06 -3.19 -3.28
N LEU A 26 -2.92 -2.23 -2.35
CA LEU A 26 -3.14 -2.46 -0.92
C LEU A 26 -4.56 -2.96 -0.61
N ARG A 27 -5.57 -2.41 -1.28
CA ARG A 27 -6.97 -2.89 -1.13
C ARG A 27 -7.13 -4.32 -1.63
N GLN A 28 -6.52 -4.68 -2.75
CA GLN A 28 -6.58 -6.04 -3.28
C GLN A 28 -5.87 -7.04 -2.35
N VAL A 29 -4.70 -6.67 -1.81
CA VAL A 29 -3.98 -7.47 -0.81
C VAL A 29 -4.85 -7.64 0.44
N ALA A 30 -5.43 -6.57 0.98
CA ALA A 30 -6.31 -6.64 2.15
C ALA A 30 -7.54 -7.54 1.92
N ALA A 31 -8.17 -7.43 0.74
CA ALA A 31 -9.29 -8.31 0.38
C ALA A 31 -8.87 -9.78 0.27
N THR A 32 -7.66 -10.04 -0.22
CA THR A 32 -7.10 -11.39 -0.31
C THR A 32 -6.81 -11.96 1.08
N VAL A 33 -6.15 -11.19 1.95
CA VAL A 33 -5.91 -11.55 3.36
C VAL A 33 -7.21 -11.91 4.06
N GLN A 34 -8.27 -11.10 3.90
CA GLN A 34 -9.56 -11.38 4.52
C GLN A 34 -10.17 -12.71 4.06
N ARG A 35 -10.10 -13.02 2.75
CA ARG A 35 -10.61 -14.31 2.23
C ARG A 35 -9.82 -15.48 2.79
N VAL A 36 -8.50 -15.36 2.84
CA VAL A 36 -7.61 -16.39 3.35
C VAL A 36 -7.84 -16.63 4.85
N GLN A 37 -8.03 -15.57 5.64
CA GLN A 37 -8.40 -15.68 7.05
C GLN A 37 -9.74 -16.41 7.25
N ASN A 38 -10.75 -16.10 6.43
CA ASN A 38 -12.04 -16.78 6.51
C ASN A 38 -11.95 -18.27 6.16
N ASP A 39 -11.11 -18.63 5.18
CA ASP A 39 -10.86 -20.03 4.81
C ASP A 39 -10.14 -20.79 5.94
N LEU A 40 -9.11 -20.17 6.53
CA LEU A 40 -8.39 -20.70 7.68
C LEU A 40 -9.35 -20.99 8.85
N GLN A 41 -10.21 -20.04 9.19
CA GLN A 41 -11.19 -20.19 10.27
C GLN A 41 -12.19 -21.32 9.98
N SER A 42 -12.61 -21.48 8.73
CA SER A 42 -13.52 -22.55 8.31
C SER A 42 -12.86 -23.93 8.45
N LYS A 43 -11.61 -24.06 8.01
CA LYS A 43 -10.83 -25.31 8.16
C LYS A 43 -10.57 -25.66 9.62
N GLN A 44 -10.26 -24.66 10.46
CA GLN A 44 -10.03 -24.85 11.89
C GLN A 44 -11.31 -25.33 12.60
N THR A 45 -12.47 -24.81 12.21
CA THR A 45 -13.78 -25.29 12.68
C THR A 45 -14.03 -26.75 12.25
N ALA A 46 -13.68 -27.10 11.02
CA ALA A 46 -13.83 -28.47 10.52
C ALA A 46 -12.91 -29.46 11.28
N ILE A 47 -11.69 -29.06 11.61
CA ILE A 47 -10.78 -29.86 12.46
C ILE A 47 -11.39 -30.09 13.83
N GLN A 48 -11.86 -29.03 14.51
CA GLN A 48 -12.46 -29.16 15.83
C GLN A 48 -13.65 -30.11 15.83
N LYS A 49 -14.55 -29.99 14.85
CA LYS A 49 -15.69 -30.92 14.70
C LYS A 49 -15.23 -32.36 14.50
N ALA A 50 -14.23 -32.59 13.64
CA ALA A 50 -13.68 -33.93 13.41
C ALA A 50 -13.04 -34.51 14.68
N GLN A 51 -12.32 -33.70 15.46
CA GLN A 51 -11.75 -34.10 16.76
C GLN A 51 -12.85 -34.46 17.77
N THR A 52 -13.91 -33.66 17.88
CA THR A 52 -15.04 -33.97 18.77
C THR A 52 -15.70 -35.30 18.39
N VAL A 53 -15.97 -35.51 17.09
CA VAL A 53 -16.54 -36.77 16.61
C VAL A 53 -15.63 -37.95 16.94
N LEU A 54 -14.30 -37.80 16.82
CA LEU A 54 -13.35 -38.85 17.19
C LEU A 54 -13.46 -39.22 18.67
N VAL A 55 -13.40 -38.21 19.55
CA VAL A 55 -13.44 -38.40 21.01
C VAL A 55 -14.76 -39.05 21.44
N GLU A 56 -15.89 -38.63 20.87
CA GLU A 56 -17.19 -39.24 21.15
C GLU A 56 -17.26 -40.69 20.68
N THR A 57 -16.69 -40.99 19.51
CA THR A 57 -16.69 -42.36 18.97
C THR A 57 -15.79 -43.28 19.80
N GLU A 58 -14.62 -42.78 20.25
CA GLU A 58 -13.74 -43.47 21.20
C GLU A 58 -14.44 -43.78 22.53
N SER A 59 -15.19 -42.81 23.05
CA SER A 59 -15.92 -42.96 24.31
C SER A 59 -17.08 -43.96 24.19
N LYS A 60 -17.76 -44.02 23.03
CA LYS A 60 -18.94 -44.87 22.82
C LYS A 60 -18.63 -46.32 22.47
N SER A 61 -17.53 -46.61 21.75
CA SER A 61 -17.25 -47.98 21.29
C SER A 61 -16.31 -48.76 22.21
N GLY A 62 -15.63 -48.11 23.17
CA GLY A 62 -14.61 -48.73 24.03
C GLY A 62 -13.36 -49.22 23.28
N THR A 63 -13.42 -49.31 21.94
CA THR A 63 -12.36 -49.69 21.01
C THR A 63 -12.68 -49.06 19.66
N VAL A 64 -12.01 -47.98 19.27
CA VAL A 64 -12.14 -47.49 17.89
C VAL A 64 -11.40 -48.44 16.98
N ARG A 65 -12.07 -48.88 15.90
CA ARG A 65 -11.44 -49.70 14.86
C ARG A 65 -10.12 -49.01 14.44
N PRO A 66 -8.99 -49.72 14.40
CA PRO A 66 -7.70 -49.14 14.01
C PRO A 66 -7.75 -48.33 12.72
N ASP A 67 -8.63 -48.70 11.80
CA ASP A 67 -8.87 -48.00 10.53
C ASP A 67 -9.47 -46.61 10.69
N LEU A 68 -10.41 -46.42 11.64
CA LEU A 68 -10.99 -45.11 11.96
C LEU A 68 -9.93 -44.19 12.58
N ARG A 69 -9.08 -44.70 13.48
CA ARG A 69 -7.95 -43.93 14.03
C ARG A 69 -6.98 -43.48 12.94
N LYS A 70 -6.62 -44.37 12.01
CA LYS A 70 -5.76 -44.03 10.87
C LYS A 70 -6.41 -43.00 9.95
N MET A 71 -7.68 -43.17 9.60
CA MET A 71 -8.41 -42.21 8.78
C MET A 71 -8.45 -40.82 9.42
N THR A 72 -8.74 -40.73 10.73
CA THR A 72 -8.79 -39.44 11.41
C THR A 72 -7.41 -38.82 11.58
N ALA A 73 -6.38 -39.62 11.88
CA ALA A 73 -5.01 -39.13 11.92
C ALA A 73 -4.58 -38.54 10.57
N LEU A 74 -4.89 -39.24 9.45
CA LEU A 74 -4.63 -38.75 8.10
C LEU A 74 -5.43 -37.47 7.78
N TYR A 75 -6.70 -37.41 8.18
CA TYR A 75 -7.53 -36.23 8.00
C TYR A 75 -6.95 -35.02 8.76
N VAL A 76 -6.65 -35.18 10.05
CA VAL A 76 -6.02 -34.13 10.87
C VAL A 76 -4.71 -33.68 10.24
N GLN A 77 -3.83 -34.61 9.86
CA GLN A 77 -2.54 -34.30 9.25
C GLN A 77 -2.69 -33.54 7.92
N THR A 78 -3.69 -33.90 7.11
CA THR A 78 -4.00 -33.21 5.85
C THR A 78 -4.48 -31.78 6.09
N VAL A 79 -5.44 -31.58 6.99
CA VAL A 79 -5.94 -30.22 7.27
C VAL A 79 -4.89 -29.36 7.95
N GLN A 80 -4.02 -29.94 8.77
CA GLN A 80 -2.91 -29.23 9.42
C GLN A 80 -1.87 -28.78 8.38
N ALA A 81 -1.52 -29.64 7.42
CA ALA A 81 -0.66 -29.24 6.31
C ALA A 81 -1.27 -28.14 5.42
N GLU A 82 -2.59 -28.15 5.22
CA GLU A 82 -3.28 -27.06 4.52
C GLU A 82 -3.28 -25.75 5.31
N ARG A 83 -3.49 -25.83 6.63
CA ARG A 83 -3.40 -24.70 7.55
C ARG A 83 -2.03 -24.06 7.50
N ASP A 84 -0.96 -24.85 7.59
CA ASP A 84 0.42 -24.35 7.59
C ASP A 84 0.76 -23.63 6.27
N LYS A 85 0.25 -24.12 5.13
CA LYS A 85 0.38 -23.43 3.83
C LYS A 85 -0.34 -22.09 3.82
N ILE A 86 -1.55 -22.04 4.38
CA ILE A 86 -2.33 -20.80 4.46
C ILE A 86 -1.65 -19.79 5.38
N GLU A 87 -1.11 -20.22 6.51
CA GLU A 87 -0.36 -19.35 7.43
C GLU A 87 0.90 -18.78 6.77
N ALA A 88 1.62 -19.59 5.99
CA ALA A 88 2.76 -19.10 5.20
C ALA A 88 2.34 -18.02 4.19
N VAL A 89 1.23 -18.23 3.49
CA VAL A 89 0.69 -17.23 2.54
C VAL A 89 0.26 -15.95 3.26
N LEU A 90 -0.38 -16.06 4.42
CA LEU A 90 -0.76 -14.89 5.23
C LEU A 90 0.47 -14.09 5.66
N HIS A 91 1.50 -14.76 6.15
CA HIS A 91 2.74 -14.11 6.57
C HIS A 91 3.39 -13.36 5.39
N GLU A 92 3.42 -13.96 4.19
CA GLU A 92 3.95 -13.30 3.00
C GLU A 92 3.12 -12.08 2.59
N LEU A 93 1.78 -12.18 2.64
CA LEU A 93 0.88 -11.06 2.33
C LEU A 93 1.01 -9.91 3.36
N GLU A 94 1.15 -10.22 4.64
CA GLU A 94 1.39 -9.22 5.70
C GLU A 94 2.72 -8.48 5.47
N GLN A 95 3.76 -9.21 5.05
CA GLN A 95 5.05 -8.61 4.73
C GLN A 95 4.97 -7.72 3.49
N GLN A 96 4.29 -8.17 2.43
CA GLN A 96 4.03 -7.35 1.25
C GLN A 96 3.24 -6.08 1.59
N GLN A 97 2.25 -6.18 2.48
CA GLN A 97 1.46 -5.03 2.94
C GLN A 97 2.34 -4.03 3.70
N LYS A 98 3.22 -4.50 4.58
CA LYS A 98 4.15 -3.66 5.33
C LYS A 98 5.11 -2.92 4.39
N GLU A 99 5.72 -3.63 3.45
CA GLU A 99 6.61 -3.01 2.45
C GLU A 99 5.89 -2.00 1.57
N ALA A 100 4.67 -2.31 1.13
CA ALA A 100 3.85 -1.38 0.36
C ALA A 100 3.51 -0.11 1.16
N HIS A 101 3.25 -0.26 2.46
CA HIS A 101 3.03 0.87 3.37
C HIS A 101 4.28 1.76 3.51
N ASP A 102 5.45 1.16 3.73
CA ASP A 102 6.72 1.88 3.85
C ASP A 102 7.06 2.63 2.54
N ARG A 103 6.89 1.97 1.39
CA ARG A 103 7.02 2.60 0.06
C ARG A 103 6.10 3.81 -0.10
N LEU A 104 4.86 3.74 0.41
CA LEU A 104 3.91 4.84 0.34
C LEU A 104 4.34 6.02 1.20
N ILE A 105 4.89 5.76 2.39
CA ILE A 105 5.45 6.81 3.27
C ILE A 105 6.60 7.55 2.56
N GLU A 106 7.54 6.82 1.98
CA GLU A 106 8.67 7.40 1.24
C GLU A 106 8.20 8.24 0.04
N LYS A 107 7.23 7.72 -0.73
CA LYS A 107 6.64 8.47 -1.85
C LYS A 107 5.97 9.76 -1.39
N LYS A 108 5.25 9.73 -0.26
CA LYS A 108 4.59 10.90 0.32
C LYS A 108 5.60 11.96 0.79
N GLN A 109 6.71 11.54 1.39
CA GLN A 109 7.80 12.46 1.76
C GLN A 109 8.43 13.11 0.52
N SER A 110 8.64 12.33 -0.54
CA SER A 110 9.16 12.83 -1.82
C SER A 110 8.26 13.90 -2.43
N VAL A 111 6.93 13.70 -2.42
CA VAL A 111 5.95 14.69 -2.89
C VAL A 111 6.09 16.00 -2.10
N LYS A 112 6.14 15.91 -0.77
CA LYS A 112 6.26 17.08 0.10
C LYS A 112 7.54 17.89 -0.17
N MET A 113 8.64 17.20 -0.47
CA MET A 113 9.90 17.86 -0.85
C MET A 113 9.77 18.57 -2.20
N LEU A 114 9.12 17.94 -3.19
CA LEU A 114 8.87 18.55 -4.49
C LEU A 114 7.98 19.80 -4.39
N GLU A 115 6.93 19.76 -3.57
CA GLU A 115 6.08 20.93 -3.29
C GLU A 115 6.89 22.09 -2.71
N LYS A 116 7.77 21.81 -1.74
CA LYS A 116 8.66 22.82 -1.16
C LYS A 116 9.62 23.40 -2.20
N HIS A 117 10.13 22.58 -3.12
CA HIS A 117 10.97 23.06 -4.22
C HIS A 117 10.17 23.92 -5.20
N GLU A 118 8.94 23.55 -5.52
CA GLU A 118 8.05 24.34 -6.37
C GLU A 118 7.76 25.71 -5.75
N ASP A 119 7.47 25.78 -4.45
CA ASP A 119 7.21 27.05 -3.75
C ASP A 119 8.44 27.96 -3.75
N ARG A 120 9.64 27.39 -3.59
CA ARG A 120 10.90 28.12 -3.72
C ARG A 120 11.09 28.66 -5.13
N LEU A 121 10.84 27.85 -6.16
CA LEU A 121 10.92 28.28 -7.55
C LEU A 121 9.93 29.39 -7.85
N LYS A 122 8.66 29.26 -7.43
CA LYS A 122 7.64 30.31 -7.59
C LYS A 122 8.05 31.62 -6.92
N SER A 123 8.61 31.54 -5.72
CA SER A 123 9.08 32.71 -4.97
C SER A 123 10.27 33.38 -5.68
N SER A 124 11.26 32.60 -6.12
CA SER A 124 12.41 33.11 -6.86
C SER A 124 12.01 33.76 -8.20
N PHE A 125 11.06 33.15 -8.91
CA PHE A 125 10.52 33.69 -10.15
C PHE A 125 9.80 35.02 -9.92
N ARG A 126 9.00 35.12 -8.85
CA ARG A 126 8.31 36.36 -8.48
C ARG A 126 9.30 37.49 -8.19
N LEU A 127 10.36 37.20 -7.43
CA LEU A 127 11.41 38.18 -7.13
C LEU A 127 12.17 38.62 -8.38
N ALA A 128 12.50 37.67 -9.28
CA ALA A 128 13.15 37.99 -10.54
C ALA A 128 12.27 38.89 -11.42
N MET A 129 10.96 38.60 -11.52
CA MET A 129 10.02 39.44 -12.26
C MET A 129 9.88 40.84 -11.66
N GLN A 130 9.85 40.96 -10.33
CA GLN A 130 9.85 42.28 -9.66
C GLN A 130 11.13 43.07 -9.96
N GLY A 131 12.28 42.42 -9.93
CA GLY A 131 13.55 43.05 -10.26
C GLY A 131 13.66 43.48 -11.72
N ILE A 132 13.07 42.72 -12.66
CA ILE A 132 12.98 43.12 -14.07
C ILE A 132 12.08 44.35 -14.21
N GLN A 133 10.88 44.33 -13.61
CA GLN A 133 9.95 45.45 -13.65
C GLN A 133 10.55 46.73 -13.09
N GLN A 134 11.25 46.64 -11.96
CA GLN A 134 11.87 47.80 -11.32
C GLN A 134 12.98 48.40 -12.21
N LYS A 135 13.77 47.57 -12.89
CA LYS A 135 14.76 48.05 -13.86
C LYS A 135 14.10 48.73 -15.06
N GLU A 136 13.02 48.17 -15.59
CA GLU A 136 12.26 48.79 -16.68
C GLU A 136 11.69 50.16 -16.27
N ASP A 137 11.16 50.27 -15.05
CA ASP A 137 10.63 51.51 -14.50
C ASP A 137 11.75 52.56 -14.28
N ASP A 138 12.91 52.15 -13.76
CA ASP A 138 14.08 53.01 -13.56
C ASP A 138 14.65 53.53 -14.90
N GLU A 139 14.73 52.66 -15.92
CA GLU A 139 15.14 53.03 -17.27
C GLU A 139 14.17 54.02 -17.91
N LEU A 140 12.85 53.79 -17.77
CA LEU A 140 11.81 54.71 -18.25
C LEU A 140 11.90 56.08 -17.57
N TRP A 141 12.17 56.12 -16.27
CA TRP A 141 12.36 57.38 -15.54
C TRP A 141 13.59 58.16 -16.05
N LEU A 142 14.72 57.47 -16.27
CA LEU A 142 15.94 58.08 -16.81
C LEU A 142 15.73 58.64 -18.23
N VAL A 143 14.99 57.94 -19.08
CA VAL A 143 14.65 58.42 -20.43
C VAL A 143 13.78 59.69 -20.36
N ARG A 144 12.81 59.74 -19.44
CA ARG A 144 11.97 60.94 -19.25
C ARG A 144 12.76 62.14 -18.73
N GLN A 145 13.73 61.94 -17.84
CA GLN A 145 14.59 63.02 -17.37
C GLN A 145 15.48 63.61 -18.48
N LYS A 146 15.99 62.79 -19.40
CA LYS A 146 16.85 63.27 -20.50
C LYS A 146 16.12 64.02 -21.61
N ASN A 147 14.79 63.86 -21.68
CA ASN A 147 13.94 64.45 -22.71
C ASN A 147 13.14 65.68 -22.22
N SER A 148 13.37 66.12 -20.97
CA SER A 148 12.88 67.39 -20.40
C SER A 148 14.01 68.40 -20.35
#